data_AF-A0A7V1Q551-F1
#
_entry.id   AF-A0A7V1Q551-F1
#
_cell.length_a   1.000
_cell.length_b   1.000
_cell.length_c   1.000
_cell.angle_alpha   90.00
_cell.angle_beta   90.00
_cell.angle_gamma   90.00
#
_symmetry.space_group_name_H-M   'P 1'
#
loop_
_entity.id
_entity.type
_entity.pdbx_description
1 polymer ?
#
loop_
_entity_poly.entity_id
_entity_poly.type
_entity_poly.pdbx_seq_one_letter_code
_entity_poly.pdbx_strand_id
1 'polypeptide(L)'
;MVLPLRYCVRYNNQVKAGGVIMQSLVSRDLLTDELEALVRAGHYPSTEEAIQHAIEVLLTANPLLRRGVAVDLLRRGKVTLSRAAEIAGTDMETFKQYLAQAEVVVEVDEPTEEVVAGARQIQQVRDSNA
;
A
#
# COMPACT_ATOMS: atom_id res chain seq x y z
N MET A 1 -33.51 10.94 8.63
CA MET A 1 -32.92 9.59 8.73
C MET A 1 -32.23 9.31 7.39
N VAL A 2 -30.91 9.49 7.19
CA VAL A 2 -29.75 8.78 7.82
C VAL A 2 -29.91 7.27 7.52
N LEU A 3 -29.20 6.55 6.64
CA LEU A 3 -27.85 6.62 6.02
C LEU A 3 -27.82 5.87 4.64
N PRO A 4 -26.74 6.04 3.84
CA PRO A 4 -26.55 5.52 2.47
C PRO A 4 -25.68 4.23 2.38
N LEU A 5 -25.45 3.78 1.13
CA LEU A 5 -24.42 2.83 0.65
C LEU A 5 -24.69 1.33 0.81
N ARG A 6 -25.18 0.71 -0.27
CA ARG A 6 -24.83 -0.67 -0.64
C ARG A 6 -23.90 -0.62 -1.85
N TYR A 7 -22.62 -0.40 -1.60
CA TYR A 7 -21.59 -0.65 -2.61
C TYR A 7 -21.46 -2.17 -2.76
N CYS A 8 -22.08 -2.73 -3.80
CA CYS A 8 -21.96 -4.15 -4.12
C CYS A 8 -20.78 -4.32 -5.08
N VAL A 9 -19.58 -4.56 -4.54
CA VAL A 9 -18.45 -4.98 -5.38
C VAL A 9 -18.68 -6.43 -5.79
N ARG A 10 -19.29 -6.65 -6.95
CA ARG A 10 -19.25 -7.95 -7.64
C ARG A 10 -17.83 -8.14 -8.19
N TYR A 11 -17.02 -8.98 -7.54
CA TYR A 11 -15.81 -9.50 -8.15
C TYR A 11 -16.21 -10.46 -9.29
N ASN A 12 -16.30 -9.94 -10.51
CA ASN A 12 -16.50 -10.75 -11.71
C ASN A 12 -15.13 -11.33 -12.09
N ASN A 13 -14.77 -12.49 -11.53
CA ASN A 13 -13.55 -13.21 -11.89
C ASN A 13 -13.73 -13.94 -13.23
N GLN A 14 -13.69 -13.19 -14.33
CA GLN A 14 -13.63 -13.73 -15.70
C GLN A 14 -12.74 -12.81 -16.54
N VAL A 15 -11.43 -12.92 -16.37
CA VAL A 15 -10.46 -12.26 -17.25
C VAL A 15 -10.45 -13.04 -18.57
N LYS A 16 -11.24 -12.60 -19.55
CA LYS A 16 -11.19 -13.15 -20.91
C LYS A 16 -10.07 -12.46 -21.70
N ALA A 17 -8.88 -13.06 -21.68
CA ALA A 17 -7.86 -12.86 -22.70
C ALA A 17 -7.50 -14.24 -23.26
N GLY A 18 -7.86 -14.49 -24.52
CA GLY A 18 -7.36 -15.61 -25.34
C GLY A 18 -7.49 -17.03 -24.75
N GLY A 19 -8.62 -17.70 -25.02
CA GLY A 19 -8.66 -19.14 -25.32
C GLY A 19 -8.15 -20.17 -24.29
N VAL A 20 -7.72 -19.80 -23.10
CA VAL A 20 -7.38 -20.74 -22.02
C VAL A 20 -8.34 -20.48 -20.87
N ILE A 21 -9.08 -21.50 -20.44
CA ILE A 21 -9.82 -21.44 -19.19
C ILE A 21 -8.75 -21.47 -18.09
N MET A 22 -8.32 -20.29 -17.64
CA MET A 22 -7.52 -20.17 -16.42
C MET A 22 -8.44 -20.61 -15.28
N GLN A 23 -8.42 -21.90 -14.97
CA GLN A 23 -9.06 -22.41 -13.78
C GLN A 23 -8.41 -21.71 -12.59
N SER A 24 -9.22 -21.27 -11.64
CA SER A 24 -8.70 -20.75 -10.38
C SER A 24 -7.84 -21.85 -9.76
N LEU A 25 -6.54 -21.59 -9.59
CA LEU A 25 -5.61 -22.54 -8.95
C LEU A 25 -5.92 -22.73 -7.46
N VAL A 26 -6.73 -21.83 -6.91
CA VAL A 26 -7.07 -21.71 -5.48
C VAL A 26 -8.59 -21.52 -5.38
N SER A 27 -9.26 -22.29 -4.55
CA SER A 27 -10.72 -22.25 -4.40
C SER A 27 -11.11 -21.44 -3.17
N ARG A 28 -12.03 -20.49 -3.33
CA ARG A 28 -12.42 -19.58 -2.23
C ARG A 28 -12.96 -20.32 -1.01
N ASP A 29 -13.67 -21.43 -1.23
CA ASP A 29 -14.29 -22.24 -0.18
C ASP A 29 -13.31 -23.21 0.49
N LEU A 30 -12.13 -23.44 -0.11
CA LEU A 30 -11.09 -24.34 0.38
C LEU A 30 -9.80 -23.61 0.78
N LEU A 31 -9.82 -22.27 0.82
CA LEU A 31 -8.60 -21.47 0.97
C LEU A 31 -7.80 -21.83 2.24
N THR A 32 -8.50 -22.11 3.34
CA THR A 32 -7.86 -22.60 4.58
C THR A 32 -7.27 -23.99 4.39
N ASP A 33 -8.02 -24.93 3.81
CA ASP A 33 -7.57 -26.31 3.58
C ASP A 33 -6.35 -26.35 2.63
N GLU A 34 -6.33 -25.48 1.62
CA GLU A 34 -5.23 -25.31 0.67
C GLU A 34 -3.98 -24.76 1.35
N LEU A 35 -4.12 -23.73 2.20
CA LEU A 35 -3.00 -23.21 3.02
C LEU A 35 -2.45 -24.27 3.97
N GLU A 36 -3.32 -25.00 4.66
CA GLU A 36 -2.88 -26.09 5.54
C GLU A 36 -2.23 -27.23 4.76
N ALA A 37 -2.70 -27.54 3.55
CA ALA A 37 -2.09 -28.55 2.70
C ALA A 37 -0.66 -28.16 2.31
N LEU A 38 -0.38 -26.88 2.06
CA LEU A 38 0.97 -26.38 1.81
C LEU A 38 1.90 -26.59 3.03
N VAL A 39 1.40 -26.34 4.23
CA VAL A 39 2.16 -26.55 5.48
C VAL A 39 2.38 -28.04 5.74
N ARG A 40 1.33 -28.88 5.62
CA ARG A 40 1.44 -30.34 5.80
C ARG A 40 2.37 -31.00 4.78
N ALA A 41 2.41 -30.49 3.55
CA ALA A 41 3.35 -30.93 2.51
C ALA A 41 4.80 -30.47 2.78
N GLY A 42 5.02 -29.62 3.79
CA GLY A 42 6.35 -29.12 4.18
C GLY A 42 6.88 -27.98 3.31
N HIS A 43 6.02 -27.33 2.51
CA HIS A 43 6.44 -26.20 1.68
C HIS A 43 6.61 -24.89 2.47
N TYR A 44 5.87 -24.73 3.57
CA TYR A 44 5.97 -23.60 4.48
C TYR A 44 5.94 -24.06 5.94
N PRO A 45 6.58 -23.32 6.87
CA PRO A 45 6.55 -23.65 8.30
C PRO A 45 5.18 -23.44 8.94
N SER A 46 4.45 -22.41 8.51
CA SER A 46 3.13 -22.03 9.01
C SER A 46 2.25 -21.46 7.88
N THR A 47 0.95 -21.37 8.16
CA THR A 47 -0.01 -20.72 7.27
C THR A 47 0.28 -19.22 7.10
N GLU A 48 0.79 -18.59 8.14
CA GLU A 48 1.18 -17.18 8.18
C GLU A 48 2.35 -16.90 7.24
N GLU A 49 3.41 -17.73 7.23
CA GLU A 49 4.51 -17.51 6.26
C GLU A 49 4.05 -17.79 4.83
N ALA A 50 3.15 -18.75 4.61
CA ALA A 50 2.57 -18.99 3.29
C ALA A 50 1.78 -17.76 2.80
N ILE A 51 0.95 -17.16 3.66
CA ILE A 51 0.21 -15.92 3.36
C ILE A 51 1.18 -14.76 3.12
N GLN A 52 2.18 -14.58 3.99
CA GLN A 52 3.18 -13.53 3.85
C GLN A 52 3.86 -13.63 2.49
N HIS A 53 4.37 -14.82 2.13
CA HIS A 53 5.06 -15.01 0.87
C HIS A 53 4.11 -14.81 -0.34
N ALA A 54 2.86 -15.25 -0.25
CA ALA A 54 1.86 -15.01 -1.30
C ALA A 54 1.61 -13.50 -1.52
N ILE A 55 1.49 -12.72 -0.45
CA ILE A 55 1.36 -11.26 -0.52
C ILE A 55 2.64 -10.64 -1.10
N GLU A 56 3.82 -11.07 -0.67
CA GLU A 56 5.09 -10.58 -1.19
C GLU A 56 5.22 -10.80 -2.71
N VAL A 57 4.89 -12.00 -3.18
CA VAL A 57 4.87 -12.33 -4.62
C VAL A 57 3.86 -11.46 -5.36
N LEU A 58 2.63 -11.32 -4.84
CA LEU A 58 1.58 -10.51 -5.44
C LEU A 58 2.01 -9.04 -5.60
N LEU A 59 2.57 -8.45 -4.54
CA LEU A 59 2.98 -7.04 -4.55
C LEU A 59 4.24 -6.83 -5.40
N THR A 60 5.16 -7.80 -5.42
CA THR A 60 6.35 -7.75 -6.27
C THR A 60 5.98 -7.78 -7.76
N ALA A 61 5.02 -8.64 -8.13
CA ALA A 61 4.53 -8.75 -9.49
C ALA A 61 3.69 -7.53 -9.95
N ASN A 62 3.13 -6.75 -9.02
CA ASN A 62 2.22 -5.65 -9.32
C ASN A 62 2.66 -4.33 -8.65
N PRO A 63 3.61 -3.58 -9.23
CA PRO A 63 4.14 -2.35 -8.65
C PRO A 63 3.08 -1.26 -8.36
N LEU A 64 2.04 -1.16 -9.19
CA LEU A 64 0.93 -0.22 -8.95
C LEU A 64 0.11 -0.61 -7.71
N LEU A 65 -0.18 -1.91 -7.54
CA LEU A 65 -0.87 -2.42 -6.35
C LEU A 65 -0.01 -2.22 -5.10
N ARG A 66 1.29 -2.54 -5.18
CA ARG A 66 2.27 -2.32 -4.12
C ARG A 66 2.33 -0.87 -3.65
N ARG A 67 2.32 0.08 -4.60
CA ARG A 67 2.22 1.51 -4.29
C ARG A 67 0.91 1.86 -3.58
N GLY A 68 -0.22 1.36 -4.07
CA GLY A 68 -1.53 1.57 -3.43
C GLY A 68 -1.57 1.08 -1.98
N VAL A 69 -1.02 -0.11 -1.72
CA VAL A 69 -0.89 -0.67 -0.37
C VAL A 69 -0.02 0.20 0.54
N ALA A 70 1.13 0.66 0.05
CA ALA A 70 2.00 1.56 0.81
C ALA A 70 1.27 2.86 1.21
N VAL A 71 0.49 3.44 0.30
CA VAL A 71 -0.29 4.66 0.57
C VAL A 71 -1.40 4.41 1.60
N ASP A 72 -2.13 3.30 1.50
CA ASP A 72 -3.18 2.96 2.47
C ASP A 72 -2.60 2.72 3.88
N LEU A 73 -1.47 2.00 3.97
CA LEU A 73 -0.79 1.76 5.25
C LEU A 73 -0.32 3.06 5.91
N LEU A 74 0.22 4.01 5.13
CA LEU A 74 0.61 5.32 5.63
C LEU A 74 -0.60 6.12 6.12
N ARG A 75 -1.67 6.19 5.31
CA ARG A 75 -2.91 6.91 5.67
C ARG A 75 -3.53 6.41 6.97
N ARG A 76 -3.43 5.11 7.25
CA ARG A 76 -3.94 4.49 8.48
C ARG A 76 -2.98 4.59 9.67
N GLY A 77 -1.86 5.28 9.53
CA GLY A 77 -0.83 5.41 10.57
C GLY A 77 -0.17 4.08 10.95
N LYS A 78 -0.20 3.07 10.06
CA LYS A 78 0.39 1.75 10.33
C LYS A 78 1.89 1.71 10.06
N VAL A 79 2.38 2.63 9.23
CA VAL A 79 3.78 2.77 8.86
C VAL A 79 4.17 4.24 8.78
N THR A 80 5.45 4.53 8.94
CA THR A 80 6.02 5.85 8.69
C THR A 80 6.12 6.15 7.19
N LEU A 81 6.39 7.40 6.82
CA LEU A 81 6.64 7.79 5.44
C LEU A 81 7.81 7.02 4.81
N SER A 82 8.91 6.86 5.55
CA SER A 82 10.09 6.10 5.10
C SER A 82 9.74 4.64 4.83
N ARG A 83 9.02 4.01 5.76
CA ARG A 83 8.60 2.61 5.62
C ARG A 83 7.60 2.43 4.47
N ALA A 84 6.72 3.40 4.24
CA ALA A 84 5.83 3.39 3.09
C ALA A 84 6.60 3.50 1.76
N ALA A 85 7.64 4.34 1.69
CA ALA A 85 8.50 4.44 0.50
C ALA A 85 9.23 3.12 0.20
N GLU A 86 9.77 2.46 1.23
CA GLU A 86 10.35 1.10 1.10
C GLU A 86 9.32 0.08 0.59
N ILE A 87 8.12 0.08 1.18
CA ILE A 87 7.03 -0.80 0.74
C ILE A 87 6.63 -0.46 -0.70
N ALA A 88 6.68 0.80 -1.14
CA ALA A 88 6.41 1.16 -2.53
C ALA A 88 7.57 0.84 -3.49
N GLY A 89 8.75 0.48 -2.97
CA GLY A 89 9.93 0.18 -3.78
C GLY A 89 10.58 1.42 -4.38
N THR A 90 10.54 2.55 -3.68
CA THR A 90 11.02 3.84 -4.17
C THR A 90 11.68 4.65 -3.05
N ASP A 91 12.38 5.72 -3.42
CA ASP A 91 12.89 6.68 -2.44
C ASP A 91 11.77 7.59 -1.90
N MET A 92 12.07 8.29 -0.81
CA MET A 92 11.09 9.11 -0.11
C MET A 92 10.59 10.30 -0.94
N GLU A 93 11.42 10.89 -1.81
CA GLU A 93 11.01 12.04 -2.64
C GLU A 93 10.05 11.60 -3.75
N THR A 94 10.39 10.52 -4.45
CA THR A 94 9.49 9.92 -5.43
C THR A 94 8.18 9.45 -4.79
N PHE A 95 8.24 8.91 -3.57
CA PHE A 95 7.02 8.51 -2.87
C PHE A 95 6.12 9.70 -2.51
N LYS A 96 6.67 10.84 -2.08
CA LYS A 96 5.90 12.07 -1.84
C LYS A 96 5.19 12.56 -3.11
N GLN A 97 5.82 12.43 -4.28
CA GLN A 97 5.17 12.75 -5.55
C GLN A 97 3.96 11.85 -5.82
N TYR A 98 4.04 10.56 -5.49
CA TYR A 98 2.89 9.65 -5.59
C TYR A 98 1.77 10.02 -4.63
N LEU A 99 2.09 10.47 -3.42
CA LEU A 99 1.09 10.95 -2.46
C LEU A 99 0.37 12.19 -2.99
N ALA A 100 1.10 13.14 -3.56
CA ALA A 100 0.53 14.33 -4.19
C ALA A 100 -0.41 13.99 -5.36
N GLN A 101 -0.02 13.04 -6.22
CA GLN A 101 -0.85 12.55 -7.32
C GLN A 101 -2.10 11.79 -6.85
N ALA A 102 -2.02 11.10 -5.71
CA ALA A 102 -3.11 10.33 -5.14
C ALA A 102 -4.04 11.16 -4.23
N GLU A 103 -3.89 12.49 -4.23
CA GLU A 103 -4.61 13.45 -3.37
C GLU A 103 -4.58 13.04 -1.89
N VAL A 104 -3.45 12.46 -1.46
CA VAL A 104 -3.24 12.06 -0.07
C VAL A 104 -2.76 13.28 0.70
N VAL A 105 -3.64 13.86 1.51
CA VAL A 105 -3.22 14.79 2.56
C VAL A 105 -2.62 13.95 3.68
N VAL A 106 -1.31 14.07 3.88
CA VAL A 106 -0.65 13.51 5.06
C VAL A 106 -0.79 14.54 6.16
N GLU A 107 -1.54 14.21 7.21
CA GLU A 107 -1.58 15.00 8.44
C GLU A 107 -0.17 15.00 9.02
N VAL A 108 0.44 16.19 9.07
CA VAL A 108 1.73 16.41 9.72
C VAL A 108 1.43 17.18 10.99
N ASP A 109 2.07 16.78 12.09
CA ASP A 109 1.98 17.53 13.34
C ASP A 109 2.37 19.00 13.11
N GLU A 110 1.76 19.88 13.90
CA GLU A 110 2.01 21.31 13.83
C GLU A 110 3.51 21.58 13.93
N PRO A 111 4.11 22.37 13.00
CA PRO A 111 5.54 22.57 12.99
C PRO A 111 6.00 23.21 14.29
N THR A 112 7.04 22.64 14.91
CA THR A 112 7.64 23.17 16.14
C THR A 112 8.08 24.63 15.94
N GLU A 113 8.05 25.43 17.02
CA GLU A 113 8.52 26.82 17.00
C GLU A 113 9.91 26.97 16.36
N GLU A 114 10.81 26.01 16.61
CA GLU A 114 12.15 25.98 16.02
C GLU A 114 12.11 25.90 14.47
N VAL A 115 11.23 25.07 13.92
CA VAL A 115 11.07 24.91 12.46
C VAL A 115 10.50 26.20 11.86
N VAL A 116 9.53 26.81 12.54
CA VAL A 116 8.91 28.09 12.12
C VAL A 116 9.93 29.22 12.17
N ALA A 117 10.72 29.30 13.24
CA ALA A 117 11.76 30.31 13.41
C ALA A 117 12.86 30.18 12.35
N GLY A 118 13.30 28.96 12.05
CA GLY A 118 14.26 28.69 10.98
C GLY A 118 13.74 29.10 9.61
N ALA A 119 12.47 28.79 9.30
CA ALA A 119 11.84 29.20 8.03
C ALA A 119 11.77 30.74 7.88
N ARG A 120 11.46 31.45 8.97
CA ARG A 120 11.45 32.93 8.98
C ARG A 120 12.81 33.52 8.69
N GLN A 121 13.89 32.97 9.26
CA GLN A 121 15.26 33.43 9.01
C GLN A 121 15.65 33.27 7.54
N ILE A 122 15.34 32.12 6.93
CA ILE A 122 15.61 31.87 5.51
C ILE A 122 14.86 32.87 4.62
N GLN A 123 13.61 33.19 4.97
CA GLN A 123 12.80 34.15 4.22
C GLN A 123 13.40 35.56 4.30
N GLN A 124 13.78 36.02 5.49
CA GLN A 124 14.44 37.31 5.67
C GLN A 124 15.73 37.44 4.87
N VAL A 125 16.56 36.38 4.84
CA VAL A 125 17.81 36.36 4.06
C VAL A 125 17.55 36.44 2.56
N ARG A 126 16.49 35.79 2.07
CA ARG A 126 16.08 35.86 0.66
C ARG A 126 15.58 37.27 0.30
N ASP A 127 14.76 37.85 1.17
CA ASP A 127 14.17 39.17 0.95
C ASP A 127 15.22 40.30 1.05
N SER A 128 16.28 40.12 1.87
CA SER A 128 17.39 41.09 1.96
C SER A 128 18.41 41.00 0.83
N ASN A 129 18.40 39.90 0.06
CA ASN A 129 19.31 39.67 -1.08
C ASN A 129 18.62 39.87 -2.45
N ALA A 130 17.34 40.25 -2.46
CA ALA A 130 16.56 40.60 -3.64
C ALA A 130 16.55 42.13 -3.85
#